data_AF-A0A3S5DM73-F1
#
_entry.id   AF-A0A3S5DM73-F1
#
_cell.length_a   1.000
_cell.length_b   1.000
_cell.length_c   1.000
_cell.angle_alpha   90.00
_cell.angle_beta   90.00
_cell.angle_gamma   90.00
#
_symmetry.space_group_name_H-M   'P 1'
#
loop_
_entity.id
_entity.type
_entity.pdbx_description
1 polymer ?
#
loop_
_entity_poly.entity_id
_entity_poly.type
_entity_poly.pdbx_seq_one_letter_code
_entity_poly.pdbx_strand_id
1 'polypeptide(L)'
;MALAPTVSIDGRGGAGRGQQRFAPLNSWPDNVSLDKARRLLWPIKQKYGQKISWADLFILAGNVALENSGFRTFGFGAGREDVWEPDLDVNWGDEKAWLTHRHPEALAKAPLGATEMGLIYVNPEGPDHSGEPLSAAAAIRATFGNMGMNDEETVALIAGGHTLGKTHGAAAASHVGADPEAAPIEAQGLGWASSYGSGVGADAITSGLEVVWTQTPTQWSNYFFENLFKYEWVQTRSPAGAIQFEAVDAPDIIPDPFDPSKKRKPTMLVTDLTLRFDPEFEKISRRFLNDPQAFNEAFARAWFKLTHRDMGPKARYIGPEVPKEDLIWQDPLPQPLYQPTQEDIINLKAAIAASGLSISEMVSVAWASASTFRGGDKRGGANGARLALAPQRDWDVNAVAARVLPVLEEIQKTTNKASLADIIVLAGVVGIEQAAAAAGVSISVPFAPGRVDARQDQTDIEMFSLLEPIADGFRNYRARLDVSTTESLLIDKAQQLTLTAPEIDGTGWRDACAGNQTLTAARKRCLYRQTGRAQH
;
A
#
# COMPACT_ATOMS: atom_id res chain seq x y z
N MET A 1 14.87 0.00 -5.40
CA MET A 1 13.96 -0.93 -6.11
C MET A 1 12.58 -0.29 -6.09
N ALA A 2 11.91 -0.16 -7.24
CA ALA A 2 10.55 0.35 -7.28
C ALA A 2 9.59 -0.60 -6.57
N LEU A 3 8.74 -0.07 -5.70
CA LEU A 3 7.68 -0.84 -5.06
C LEU A 3 6.48 -0.88 -5.98
N ALA A 4 5.67 -1.94 -5.91
CA ALA A 4 4.35 -1.88 -6.53
C ALA A 4 3.58 -0.71 -5.89
N PRO A 5 2.78 0.06 -6.64
CA PRO A 5 1.92 1.09 -6.09
C PRO A 5 1.09 0.53 -4.92
N THR A 6 1.30 1.00 -3.69
CA THR A 6 0.38 0.65 -2.60
C THR A 6 -0.77 1.63 -2.64
N VAL A 7 -2.00 1.15 -2.77
CA VAL A 7 -3.17 2.04 -2.76
C VAL A 7 -3.87 1.96 -1.42
N SER A 8 -4.00 3.10 -0.73
CA SER A 8 -4.51 3.19 0.63
C SER A 8 -6.00 2.85 0.74
N ILE A 9 -6.75 2.93 -0.37
CA ILE A 9 -8.18 2.62 -0.42
C ILE A 9 -8.44 1.13 -0.22
N ASP A 10 -7.63 0.23 -0.78
CA ASP A 10 -7.84 -1.22 -0.66
C ASP A 10 -6.67 -1.97 0.00
N GLY A 11 -5.55 -1.28 0.25
CA GLY A 11 -4.36 -1.83 0.90
C GLY A 11 -3.56 -2.78 0.01
N ARG A 12 -3.81 -2.80 -1.31
CA ARG A 12 -3.13 -3.69 -2.25
C ARG A 12 -1.86 -3.07 -2.84
N GLY A 13 -1.00 -3.93 -3.41
CA GLY A 13 0.32 -3.56 -3.91
C GLY A 13 1.37 -3.43 -2.81
N GLY A 14 2.37 -2.59 -3.03
CA GLY A 14 3.50 -2.39 -2.10
C GLY A 14 4.66 -3.41 -2.20
N ALA A 15 5.46 -3.43 -1.14
CA ALA A 15 6.64 -4.28 -0.96
C ALA A 15 6.34 -5.59 -0.22
N GLY A 16 5.24 -5.64 0.54
CA GLY A 16 5.00 -6.63 1.59
C GLY A 16 4.99 -8.11 1.16
N ARG A 17 4.83 -8.39 -0.14
CA ARG A 17 4.78 -9.74 -0.73
C ARG A 17 5.92 -10.01 -1.73
N GLY A 18 6.72 -8.99 -2.06
CA GLY A 18 7.79 -9.11 -3.06
C GLY A 18 7.30 -9.28 -4.50
N GLN A 19 6.09 -8.78 -4.85
CA GLN A 19 5.45 -9.03 -6.15
C GLN A 19 6.16 -8.46 -7.37
N GLN A 20 7.14 -7.57 -7.20
CA GLN A 20 7.96 -7.06 -8.32
C GLN A 20 8.67 -8.19 -9.11
N ARG A 21 8.78 -9.41 -8.56
CA ARG A 21 9.36 -10.56 -9.27
C ARG A 21 8.38 -11.37 -10.11
N PHE A 22 7.09 -11.04 -10.06
CA PHE A 22 6.03 -11.72 -10.81
C PHE A 22 5.31 -10.77 -11.76
N ALA A 23 4.62 -11.34 -12.74
CA ALA A 23 3.71 -10.62 -13.61
C ALA A 23 2.58 -9.95 -12.81
N PRO A 24 2.03 -8.82 -13.29
CA PRO A 24 2.53 -8.04 -14.42
C PRO A 24 3.71 -7.14 -14.04
N LEU A 25 3.99 -6.96 -12.74
CA LEU A 25 4.91 -5.95 -12.23
C LEU A 25 6.35 -6.15 -12.71
N ASN A 26 6.80 -7.40 -12.84
CA ASN A 26 8.14 -7.72 -13.34
C ASN A 26 8.39 -7.26 -14.78
N SER A 27 7.35 -6.86 -15.52
CA SER A 27 7.34 -6.46 -16.92
C SER A 27 6.79 -5.07 -17.18
N TRP A 28 6.39 -4.33 -16.15
CA TRP A 28 5.93 -2.95 -16.33
C TRP A 28 6.99 -2.06 -16.98
N PRO A 29 6.61 -1.13 -17.87
CA PRO A 29 7.53 -0.16 -18.48
C PRO A 29 8.36 0.64 -17.47
N ASP A 30 7.81 0.96 -16.30
CA ASP A 30 8.54 1.71 -15.27
C ASP A 30 9.50 0.82 -14.43
N ASN A 31 9.41 -0.50 -14.61
CA ASN A 31 10.29 -1.49 -13.97
C ASN A 31 11.39 -2.01 -14.91
N VAL A 32 11.58 -1.37 -16.08
CA VAL A 32 12.64 -1.71 -17.04
C VAL A 32 13.99 -1.81 -16.34
N SER A 33 14.70 -2.90 -16.61
CA SER A 33 16.01 -3.25 -16.04
C SER A 33 16.06 -3.55 -14.53
N LEU A 34 14.95 -3.47 -13.79
CA LEU A 34 14.93 -3.93 -12.39
C LEU A 34 15.03 -5.45 -12.28
N ASP A 35 14.75 -6.20 -13.35
CA ASP A 35 15.11 -7.62 -13.46
C ASP A 35 16.63 -7.86 -13.30
N LYS A 36 17.47 -6.94 -13.83
CA LYS A 36 18.93 -6.97 -13.65
C LYS A 36 19.29 -6.70 -12.19
N ALA A 37 18.68 -5.70 -11.57
CA ALA A 37 18.89 -5.38 -10.15
C ALA A 37 18.53 -6.55 -9.23
N ARG A 38 17.37 -7.20 -9.47
CA ARG A 38 16.97 -8.42 -8.75
C ARG A 38 17.95 -9.57 -8.98
N ARG A 39 18.45 -9.74 -10.21
CA ARG A 39 19.42 -10.78 -10.55
C ARG A 39 20.74 -10.61 -9.80
N LEU A 40 21.20 -9.38 -9.59
CA LEU A 40 22.42 -9.09 -8.81
C LEU A 40 22.29 -9.52 -7.33
N LEU A 41 21.08 -9.56 -6.79
CA LEU A 41 20.82 -10.02 -5.42
C LEU A 41 20.72 -11.54 -5.30
N TRP A 42 20.65 -12.28 -6.41
CA TRP A 42 20.47 -13.74 -6.39
C TRP A 42 21.56 -14.49 -5.63
N PRO A 43 22.87 -14.18 -5.75
CA PRO A 43 23.90 -14.86 -4.94
C PRO A 43 23.71 -14.66 -3.43
N ILE A 44 23.24 -13.47 -3.01
CA ILE A 44 22.93 -13.18 -1.60
C ILE A 44 21.70 -13.99 -1.17
N LYS A 45 20.63 -13.98 -1.97
CA LYS A 45 19.44 -14.78 -1.71
C LYS A 45 19.78 -16.27 -1.61
N GLN A 46 20.60 -16.79 -2.51
CA GLN A 46 21.03 -18.19 -2.52
C GLN A 46 21.82 -18.53 -1.26
N LYS A 47 22.74 -17.66 -0.84
CA LYS A 47 23.56 -17.85 0.37
C LYS A 47 22.71 -17.94 1.65
N TYR A 48 21.69 -17.09 1.79
CA TYR A 48 20.88 -17.03 3.01
C TYR A 48 19.59 -17.87 2.94
N GLY A 49 19.19 -18.33 1.76
CA GLY A 49 18.06 -19.24 1.57
C GLY A 49 16.77 -18.66 2.16
N GLN A 50 16.07 -19.46 2.96
CA GLN A 50 14.81 -19.06 3.62
C GLN A 50 15.00 -18.13 4.83
N LYS A 51 16.24 -17.82 5.25
CA LYS A 51 16.47 -16.89 6.37
C LYS A 51 16.15 -15.44 6.03
N ILE A 52 15.99 -15.12 4.75
CA ILE A 52 15.52 -13.83 4.27
C ILE A 52 14.65 -14.05 3.02
N SER A 53 13.47 -13.46 3.00
CA SER A 53 12.58 -13.45 1.83
C SER A 53 13.13 -12.53 0.74
N TRP A 54 12.69 -12.69 -0.51
CA TRP A 54 12.96 -11.69 -1.55
C TRP A 54 12.35 -10.34 -1.17
N ALA A 55 11.14 -10.34 -0.60
CA ALA A 55 10.47 -9.14 -0.15
C ALA A 55 11.32 -8.32 0.84
N ASP A 56 11.87 -8.95 1.89
CA ASP A 56 12.75 -8.26 2.83
C ASP A 56 14.10 -7.91 2.20
N LEU A 57 14.67 -8.78 1.36
CA LEU A 57 15.97 -8.53 0.72
C LEU A 57 15.93 -7.32 -0.23
N PHE A 58 14.83 -7.10 -0.94
CA PHE A 58 14.66 -5.93 -1.81
C PHE A 58 14.70 -4.61 -1.05
N ILE A 59 14.01 -4.55 0.09
CA ILE A 59 13.99 -3.36 0.94
C ILE A 59 15.34 -3.17 1.63
N LEU A 60 15.91 -4.24 2.19
CA LEU A 60 17.21 -4.19 2.85
C LEU A 60 18.32 -3.71 1.90
N ALA A 61 18.32 -4.17 0.64
CA ALA A 61 19.26 -3.69 -0.36
C ALA A 61 19.13 -2.17 -0.61
N GLY A 62 17.91 -1.63 -0.57
CA GLY A 62 17.66 -0.19 -0.63
C GLY A 62 18.22 0.57 0.58
N ASN A 63 17.95 0.08 1.80
CA ASN A 63 18.51 0.66 3.03
C ASN A 63 20.05 0.68 3.01
N VAL A 64 20.67 -0.46 2.69
CA VAL A 64 22.13 -0.58 2.64
C VAL A 64 22.74 0.33 1.54
N ALA A 65 22.03 0.52 0.42
CA ALA A 65 22.48 1.47 -0.61
C ALA A 65 22.48 2.92 -0.11
N LEU A 66 21.45 3.33 0.66
CA LEU A 66 21.41 4.64 1.31
C LEU A 66 22.50 4.80 2.37
N GLU A 67 22.70 3.78 3.21
CA GLU A 67 23.75 3.80 4.25
C GLU A 67 25.15 3.91 3.63
N ASN A 68 25.39 3.17 2.55
CA ASN A 68 26.67 3.21 1.83
C ASN A 68 26.91 4.54 1.09
N SER A 69 25.86 5.30 0.76
CA SER A 69 26.01 6.66 0.21
C SER A 69 26.27 7.71 1.30
N GLY A 70 26.22 7.34 2.57
CA GLY A 70 26.40 8.24 3.71
C GLY A 70 25.10 8.78 4.31
N PHE A 71 23.94 8.25 3.91
CA PHE A 71 22.66 8.60 4.51
C PHE A 71 22.35 7.75 5.75
N ARG A 72 21.74 8.37 6.77
CA ARG A 72 21.27 7.64 7.96
C ARG A 72 19.79 7.28 7.81
N THR A 73 19.51 5.99 7.64
CA THR A 73 18.14 5.45 7.61
C THR A 73 17.45 5.59 8.97
N PHE A 74 16.11 5.65 8.97
CA PHE A 74 15.33 5.68 10.22
C PHE A 74 15.33 4.32 10.94
N GLY A 75 15.42 3.24 10.18
CA GLY A 75 15.52 1.86 10.66
C GLY A 75 15.03 0.85 9.61
N PHE A 76 14.90 -0.41 10.03
CA PHE A 76 14.44 -1.51 9.19
C PHE A 76 13.69 -2.57 10.02
N GLY A 77 12.51 -2.95 9.54
CA GLY A 77 11.74 -4.09 10.04
C GLY A 77 11.58 -5.15 8.95
N ALA A 78 12.06 -6.35 9.23
CA ALA A 78 11.80 -7.55 8.43
C ALA A 78 10.47 -8.22 8.83
N GLY A 79 10.11 -9.31 8.16
CA GLY A 79 8.88 -10.08 8.41
C GLY A 79 7.92 -10.11 7.22
N ARG A 80 8.40 -9.73 6.04
CA ARG A 80 7.66 -9.90 4.78
C ARG A 80 7.84 -11.35 4.32
N GLU A 81 6.75 -12.04 4.07
CA GLU A 81 6.80 -13.39 3.54
C GLU A 81 6.81 -13.37 2.02
N ASP A 82 7.57 -14.29 1.42
CA ASP A 82 7.54 -14.50 -0.01
C ASP A 82 6.24 -15.20 -0.43
N VAL A 83 5.64 -14.73 -1.51
CA VAL A 83 4.56 -15.47 -2.19
C VAL A 83 5.09 -16.24 -3.41
N TRP A 84 4.24 -17.03 -4.05
CA TRP A 84 4.68 -17.96 -5.10
C TRP A 84 3.96 -17.77 -6.44
N GLU A 85 3.10 -16.76 -6.52
CA GLU A 85 2.29 -16.45 -7.69
C GLU A 85 1.97 -14.94 -7.76
N PRO A 86 1.61 -14.43 -8.97
CA PRO A 86 1.04 -13.11 -9.14
C PRO A 86 -0.15 -12.82 -8.22
N ASP A 87 -0.29 -11.56 -7.82
CA ASP A 87 -1.46 -11.05 -7.12
C ASP A 87 -2.59 -10.94 -8.16
N LEU A 88 -3.56 -11.85 -8.08
CA LEU A 88 -4.77 -11.85 -8.92
C LEU A 88 -5.90 -11.01 -8.31
N ASP A 89 -5.62 -10.40 -7.15
CA ASP A 89 -6.53 -9.58 -6.38
C ASP A 89 -6.40 -8.08 -6.69
N VAL A 90 -5.49 -7.66 -7.58
CA VAL A 90 -5.26 -6.24 -7.88
C VAL A 90 -5.83 -5.85 -9.23
N ASN A 91 -6.71 -4.84 -9.22
CA ASN A 91 -7.11 -4.14 -10.44
C ASN A 91 -6.15 -2.98 -10.71
N TRP A 92 -5.21 -3.19 -11.64
CA TRP A 92 -4.24 -2.16 -12.06
C TRP A 92 -4.82 -1.11 -13.03
N GLY A 93 -6.07 -1.29 -13.45
CA GLY A 93 -6.77 -0.47 -14.44
C GLY A 93 -7.32 -1.29 -15.61
N ASP A 94 -8.27 -0.71 -16.35
CA ASP A 94 -9.00 -1.40 -17.42
C ASP A 94 -8.31 -1.30 -18.79
N GLU A 95 -7.26 -0.50 -18.90
CA GLU A 95 -6.54 -0.20 -20.14
C GLU A 95 -5.96 -1.47 -20.76
N LYS A 96 -6.02 -1.56 -22.09
CA LYS A 96 -5.51 -2.72 -22.85
C LYS A 96 -4.12 -2.52 -23.44
N ALA A 97 -3.56 -1.32 -23.29
CA ALA A 97 -2.23 -0.95 -23.76
C ALA A 97 -1.44 -0.27 -22.65
N TRP A 98 -0.15 -0.57 -22.59
CA TRP A 98 0.80 0.10 -21.71
C TRP A 98 0.84 1.60 -21.98
N LEU A 99 1.11 2.38 -20.92
CA LEU A 99 1.29 3.83 -20.98
C LEU A 99 0.06 4.59 -21.49
N THR A 100 -1.13 3.98 -21.41
CA THR A 100 -2.39 4.68 -21.69
C THR A 100 -2.71 5.60 -20.52
N HIS A 101 -2.93 6.89 -20.80
CA HIS A 101 -3.08 7.95 -19.80
C HIS A 101 -4.46 7.99 -19.13
N ARG A 102 -4.45 8.30 -17.83
CA ARG A 102 -5.59 8.53 -16.95
C ARG A 102 -5.49 9.95 -16.42
N HIS A 103 -6.55 10.73 -16.61
CA HIS A 103 -6.60 12.07 -16.04
C HIS A 103 -6.66 12.03 -14.50
N PRO A 104 -6.05 12.99 -13.79
CA PRO A 104 -6.00 13.00 -12.32
C PRO A 104 -7.37 12.92 -11.63
N GLU A 105 -8.43 13.45 -12.25
CA GLU A 105 -9.80 13.38 -11.74
C GLU A 105 -10.30 11.93 -11.65
N ALA A 106 -9.82 11.05 -12.53
CA ALA A 106 -10.13 9.62 -12.50
C ALA A 106 -9.38 8.87 -11.39
N LEU A 107 -8.31 9.45 -10.83
CA LEU A 107 -7.57 8.90 -9.69
C LEU A 107 -8.21 9.27 -8.35
N ALA A 108 -8.96 10.38 -8.32
CA ALA A 108 -9.60 10.85 -7.09
C ALA A 108 -10.63 9.83 -6.59
N LYS A 109 -10.40 9.25 -5.41
CA LYS A 109 -11.24 8.21 -4.77
C LYS A 109 -11.33 6.89 -5.55
N ALA A 110 -10.43 6.66 -6.52
CA ALA A 110 -10.28 5.37 -7.18
C ALA A 110 -9.14 4.58 -6.53
N PRO A 111 -9.22 3.24 -6.45
CA PRO A 111 -8.14 2.39 -5.97
C PRO A 111 -7.01 2.27 -7.03
N LEU A 112 -6.59 3.38 -7.63
CA LEU A 112 -5.53 3.46 -8.64
C LEU A 112 -4.41 4.37 -8.16
N GLY A 113 -3.17 3.90 -8.29
CA GLY A 113 -1.98 4.58 -7.77
C GLY A 113 -1.17 5.35 -8.81
N ALA A 114 -1.52 5.27 -10.11
CA ALA A 114 -0.68 5.81 -11.18
C ALA A 114 -1.49 6.45 -12.32
N THR A 115 -0.92 7.48 -12.96
CA THR A 115 -1.53 8.19 -14.11
C THR A 115 -1.55 7.35 -15.37
N GLU A 116 -0.74 6.32 -15.47
CA GLU A 116 -0.65 5.48 -16.66
C GLU A 116 -0.58 4.00 -16.30
N MET A 117 -1.13 3.15 -17.17
CA MET A 117 -0.99 1.71 -17.03
C MET A 117 0.49 1.31 -17.17
N GLY A 118 1.05 0.73 -16.11
CA GLY A 118 2.44 0.29 -16.10
C GLY A 118 3.46 1.31 -15.55
N LEU A 119 3.00 2.47 -15.07
CA LEU A 119 3.81 3.40 -14.27
C LEU A 119 3.64 3.19 -12.77
N ILE A 120 4.64 3.57 -11.97
CA ILE A 120 4.54 3.54 -10.51
C ILE A 120 3.71 4.71 -9.99
N TYR A 121 3.93 5.93 -10.49
CA TYR A 121 3.20 7.14 -10.05
C TYR A 121 2.74 8.00 -11.22
N VAL A 122 3.66 8.78 -11.80
CA VAL A 122 3.35 9.79 -12.82
C VAL A 122 4.32 9.68 -13.98
N ASN A 123 3.91 10.20 -15.13
CA ASN A 123 4.82 10.37 -16.26
C ASN A 123 5.94 11.39 -15.92
N PRO A 124 7.22 11.03 -16.06
CA PRO A 124 8.34 11.93 -15.77
C PRO A 124 8.48 13.08 -16.78
N GLU A 125 7.81 13.01 -17.94
CA GLU A 125 7.70 14.09 -18.93
C GLU A 125 6.48 15.01 -18.68
N GLY A 126 5.74 14.77 -17.58
CA GLY A 126 4.49 15.44 -17.26
C GLY A 126 3.26 14.78 -17.90
N PRO A 127 2.04 15.08 -17.41
CA PRO A 127 0.79 14.58 -18.00
C PRO A 127 0.76 14.78 -19.52
N ASP A 128 0.34 13.75 -20.25
CA ASP A 128 0.27 13.69 -21.72
C ASP A 128 1.57 14.14 -22.43
N HIS A 129 2.74 13.92 -21.82
CA HIS A 129 4.04 14.38 -22.33
C HIS A 129 4.09 15.90 -22.57
N SER A 130 3.41 16.68 -21.73
CA SER A 130 3.30 18.15 -21.91
C SER A 130 4.63 18.89 -21.81
N GLY A 131 5.59 18.39 -21.04
CA GLY A 131 6.84 19.11 -20.74
C GLY A 131 6.68 20.27 -19.75
N GLU A 132 5.45 20.58 -19.32
CA GLU A 132 5.13 21.72 -18.46
C GLU A 132 5.26 21.36 -16.98
N PRO A 133 6.25 21.89 -16.22
CA PRO A 133 6.49 21.45 -14.85
C PRO A 133 5.30 21.61 -13.91
N LEU A 134 4.53 22.68 -14.05
CA LEU A 134 3.38 22.94 -13.16
C LEU A 134 2.23 21.95 -13.39
N SER A 135 2.09 21.40 -14.60
CA SER A 135 0.96 20.51 -14.94
C SER A 135 1.00 19.19 -14.17
N ALA A 136 2.19 18.74 -13.76
CA ALA A 136 2.37 17.48 -13.05
C ALA A 136 1.99 17.55 -11.55
N ALA A 137 1.82 18.74 -10.97
CA ALA A 137 1.64 18.88 -9.51
C ALA A 137 0.39 18.17 -8.99
N ALA A 138 -0.75 18.32 -9.69
CA ALA A 138 -2.00 17.67 -9.31
C ALA A 138 -1.89 16.14 -9.41
N ALA A 139 -1.23 15.63 -10.46
CA ALA A 139 -1.00 14.20 -10.66
C ALA A 139 -0.08 13.61 -9.58
N ILE A 140 1.01 14.31 -9.24
CA ILE A 140 1.94 13.91 -8.17
C ILE A 140 1.18 13.83 -6.85
N ARG A 141 0.44 14.88 -6.49
CA ARG A 141 -0.33 14.93 -5.22
C ARG A 141 -1.41 13.85 -5.15
N ALA A 142 -2.14 13.62 -6.24
CA ALA A 142 -3.17 12.59 -6.30
C ALA A 142 -2.57 11.17 -6.14
N THR A 143 -1.50 10.86 -6.88
CA THR A 143 -0.88 9.52 -6.85
C THR A 143 -0.18 9.25 -5.53
N PHE A 144 0.66 10.17 -5.04
CA PHE A 144 1.32 10.04 -3.73
C PHE A 144 0.30 10.02 -2.58
N GLY A 145 -0.73 10.86 -2.64
CA GLY A 145 -1.84 10.88 -1.68
C GLY A 145 -2.58 9.55 -1.62
N ASN A 146 -2.90 8.95 -2.78
CA ASN A 146 -3.49 7.61 -2.85
C ASN A 146 -2.58 6.55 -2.21
N MET A 147 -1.26 6.78 -2.12
CA MET A 147 -0.33 5.90 -1.42
C MET A 147 -0.02 6.32 0.03
N GLY A 148 -0.81 7.24 0.59
CA GLY A 148 -0.70 7.69 1.97
C GLY A 148 0.50 8.60 2.22
N MET A 149 0.96 9.35 1.21
CA MET A 149 2.03 10.33 1.34
C MET A 149 1.46 11.75 1.23
N ASN A 150 1.83 12.63 2.16
CA ASN A 150 1.50 14.05 2.08
C ASN A 150 2.52 14.84 1.24
N ASP A 151 2.31 16.15 1.07
CA ASP A 151 3.20 17.01 0.26
C ASP A 151 4.65 17.03 0.79
N GLU A 152 4.86 17.05 2.11
CA GLU A 152 6.21 17.05 2.70
C GLU A 152 6.94 15.72 2.47
N GLU A 153 6.26 14.60 2.69
CA GLU A 153 6.77 13.25 2.43
C GLU A 153 7.05 13.06 0.93
N THR A 154 6.20 13.62 0.06
CA THR A 154 6.34 13.54 -1.39
C THR A 154 7.59 14.28 -1.88
N VAL A 155 7.76 15.55 -1.47
CA VAL A 155 8.96 16.33 -1.80
C VAL A 155 10.22 15.64 -1.26
N ALA A 156 10.17 15.16 -0.02
CA ALA A 156 11.30 14.46 0.60
C ALA A 156 11.67 13.19 -0.18
N LEU A 157 10.69 12.35 -0.56
CA LEU A 157 10.93 11.11 -1.30
C LEU A 157 11.49 11.35 -2.70
N ILE A 158 10.93 12.30 -3.46
CA ILE A 158 11.39 12.58 -4.82
C ILE A 158 12.82 13.15 -4.78
N ALA A 159 13.04 14.23 -4.01
CA ALA A 159 14.35 14.86 -3.92
C ALA A 159 15.41 13.93 -3.30
N GLY A 160 15.03 13.13 -2.30
CA GLY A 160 15.93 12.16 -1.67
C GLY A 160 16.31 11.02 -2.60
N GLY A 161 15.35 10.47 -3.35
CA GLY A 161 15.63 9.48 -4.39
C GLY A 161 16.56 10.04 -5.47
N HIS A 162 16.25 11.22 -5.99
CA HIS A 162 16.99 11.88 -7.07
C HIS A 162 18.27 12.59 -6.60
N THR A 163 18.61 12.51 -5.31
CA THR A 163 19.96 12.85 -4.84
C THR A 163 21.00 11.85 -5.35
N LEU A 164 20.58 10.62 -5.67
CA LEU A 164 21.43 9.50 -6.04
C LEU A 164 21.14 8.99 -7.46
N GLY A 165 22.19 8.47 -8.11
CA GLY A 165 22.08 7.75 -9.38
C GLY A 165 21.81 8.63 -10.60
N LYS A 166 21.15 8.02 -11.59
CA LYS A 166 20.82 8.61 -12.89
C LYS A 166 19.66 7.88 -13.55
N THR A 167 19.06 8.49 -14.57
CA THR A 167 18.21 7.80 -15.55
C THR A 167 19.06 7.27 -16.73
N HIS A 168 18.51 6.42 -17.60
CA HIS A 168 19.23 5.91 -18.78
C HIS A 168 18.40 6.03 -20.06
N GLY A 169 18.94 6.73 -21.04
CA GLY A 169 18.30 7.09 -22.30
C GLY A 169 19.30 7.35 -23.40
N ALA A 170 20.34 6.50 -23.50
CA ALA A 170 21.46 6.68 -24.41
C ALA A 170 21.07 6.70 -25.90
N ALA A 171 19.94 6.09 -26.27
CA ALA A 171 19.36 6.13 -27.61
C ALA A 171 17.86 5.81 -27.60
N ALA A 172 17.25 5.81 -28.78
CA ALA A 172 15.83 5.55 -28.99
C ALA A 172 15.36 4.22 -28.39
N ALA A 173 14.16 4.23 -27.78
CA ALA A 173 13.54 3.06 -27.17
C ALA A 173 13.28 1.90 -28.17
N SER A 174 13.30 2.16 -29.48
CA SER A 174 13.20 1.14 -30.53
C SER A 174 14.33 0.10 -30.49
N HIS A 175 15.43 0.39 -29.79
CA HIS A 175 16.51 -0.56 -29.56
C HIS A 175 16.22 -1.57 -28.45
N VAL A 176 15.24 -1.29 -27.58
CA VAL A 176 14.90 -2.12 -26.42
C VAL A 176 13.93 -3.22 -26.84
N GLY A 177 14.32 -4.47 -26.59
CA GLY A 177 13.53 -5.65 -26.90
C GLY A 177 12.40 -5.92 -25.90
N ALA A 178 11.80 -7.12 -26.03
CA ALA A 178 10.66 -7.56 -25.24
C ALA A 178 10.92 -7.52 -23.72
N ASP A 179 9.87 -7.22 -22.95
CA ASP A 179 9.87 -7.32 -21.49
C ASP A 179 10.07 -8.79 -21.00
N PRO A 180 10.36 -9.02 -19.71
CA PRO A 180 10.66 -10.37 -19.20
C PRO A 180 9.62 -11.45 -19.50
N GLU A 181 8.32 -11.14 -19.50
CA GLU A 181 7.24 -12.09 -19.74
C GLU A 181 7.06 -12.40 -21.24
N ALA A 182 7.49 -11.49 -22.12
CA ALA A 182 7.49 -11.68 -23.58
C ALA A 182 8.87 -12.06 -24.16
N ALA A 183 9.91 -12.12 -23.32
CA ALA A 183 11.27 -12.42 -23.75
C ALA A 183 11.44 -13.92 -24.10
N PRO A 184 12.37 -14.25 -25.03
CA PRO A 184 12.70 -15.63 -25.34
C PRO A 184 13.17 -16.42 -24.11
N ILE A 185 12.92 -17.73 -24.10
CA ILE A 185 13.26 -18.60 -22.95
C ILE A 185 14.76 -18.57 -22.59
N GLU A 186 15.63 -18.39 -23.58
CA GLU A 186 17.08 -18.26 -23.40
C GLU A 186 17.49 -16.98 -22.64
N ALA A 187 16.60 -15.98 -22.52
CA ALA A 187 16.81 -14.82 -21.66
C ALA A 187 16.69 -15.14 -20.16
N GLN A 188 16.18 -16.32 -19.81
CA GLN A 188 16.14 -16.87 -18.46
C GLN A 188 15.52 -15.90 -17.45
N GLY A 189 14.34 -15.36 -17.78
CA GLY A 189 13.59 -14.43 -16.93
C GLY A 189 14.16 -13.02 -16.85
N LEU A 190 15.04 -12.65 -17.79
CA LEU A 190 15.43 -11.27 -18.06
C LEU A 190 14.72 -10.75 -19.31
N GLY A 191 14.53 -9.44 -19.39
CA GLY A 191 13.94 -8.76 -20.55
C GLY A 191 14.70 -7.50 -20.94
N TRP A 192 14.12 -6.70 -21.83
CA TRP A 192 14.61 -5.39 -22.27
C TRP A 192 16.04 -5.44 -22.80
N ALA A 193 16.41 -6.51 -23.50
CA ALA A 193 17.71 -6.61 -24.16
C ALA A 193 17.83 -5.47 -25.19
N SER A 194 18.89 -4.67 -25.09
CA SER A 194 19.11 -3.53 -25.99
C SER A 194 20.06 -3.90 -27.12
N SER A 195 19.70 -3.51 -28.33
CA SER A 195 20.54 -3.62 -29.54
C SER A 195 21.46 -2.42 -29.77
N TYR A 196 21.37 -1.39 -28.92
CA TYR A 196 22.17 -0.16 -29.06
C TYR A 196 23.54 -0.33 -28.42
N GLY A 197 24.61 -0.11 -29.19
CA GLY A 197 25.99 -0.20 -28.68
C GLY A 197 26.26 -1.54 -28.00
N SER A 198 26.76 -1.50 -26.78
CA SER A 198 26.94 -2.67 -25.90
C SER A 198 25.66 -3.16 -25.22
N GLY A 199 24.57 -2.37 -25.29
CA GLY A 199 23.27 -2.65 -24.67
C GLY A 199 23.21 -2.42 -23.15
N VAL A 200 24.34 -2.09 -22.51
CA VAL A 200 24.47 -1.90 -21.06
C VAL A 200 25.46 -0.76 -20.75
N GLY A 201 25.62 -0.41 -19.48
CA GLY A 201 26.62 0.56 -19.06
C GLY A 201 26.37 1.94 -19.66
N ALA A 202 27.34 2.47 -20.41
CA ALA A 202 27.23 3.77 -21.08
C ALA A 202 26.13 3.81 -22.15
N ASP A 203 25.77 2.65 -22.72
CA ASP A 203 24.77 2.51 -23.79
C ASP A 203 23.39 2.07 -23.25
N ALA A 204 23.19 2.11 -21.94
CA ALA A 204 21.95 1.64 -21.32
C ALA A 204 20.74 2.51 -21.71
N ILE A 205 19.59 1.86 -21.91
CA ILE A 205 18.30 2.48 -22.17
C ILE A 205 17.31 1.88 -21.17
N THR A 206 16.65 2.74 -20.40
CA THR A 206 15.63 2.37 -19.41
C THR A 206 14.39 3.23 -19.63
N SER A 207 14.27 4.37 -18.96
CA SER A 207 13.17 5.32 -19.16
C SER A 207 13.23 6.06 -20.49
N GLY A 208 14.38 6.09 -21.16
CA GLY A 208 14.62 6.97 -22.31
C GLY A 208 15.04 8.39 -21.92
N LEU A 209 14.97 8.76 -20.64
CA LEU A 209 15.53 10.02 -20.12
C LEU A 209 17.02 9.83 -19.82
N GLU A 210 17.83 10.87 -19.99
CA GLU A 210 19.28 10.83 -19.72
C GLU A 210 19.68 11.99 -18.80
N VAL A 211 19.35 11.84 -17.51
CA VAL A 211 19.48 12.84 -16.45
C VAL A 211 20.38 12.32 -15.33
N VAL A 212 21.26 13.21 -14.85
CA VAL A 212 22.09 13.00 -13.66
C VAL A 212 21.95 14.28 -12.82
N TRP A 213 21.36 14.15 -11.63
CA TRP A 213 20.90 15.30 -10.85
C TRP A 213 22.01 16.00 -10.06
N THR A 214 23.00 15.26 -9.57
CA THR A 214 23.97 15.76 -8.58
C THR A 214 25.42 15.54 -9.03
N GLN A 215 26.32 16.35 -8.46
CA GLN A 215 27.76 16.28 -8.69
C GLN A 215 28.39 15.06 -8.02
N THR A 216 27.67 14.45 -7.07
CA THR A 216 28.09 13.25 -6.33
C THR A 216 26.99 12.17 -6.39
N PRO A 217 26.71 11.55 -7.56
CA PRO A 217 25.56 10.65 -7.72
C PRO A 217 25.57 9.40 -6.84
N THR A 218 26.70 9.08 -6.19
CA THR A 218 26.85 7.93 -5.31
C THR A 218 26.98 8.32 -3.83
N GLN A 219 26.86 9.61 -3.49
CA GLN A 219 26.98 10.12 -2.12
C GLN A 219 25.77 11.00 -1.78
N TRP A 220 25.23 10.80 -0.59
CA TRP A 220 24.16 11.63 -0.06
C TRP A 220 24.63 13.08 0.07
N SER A 221 23.82 14.02 -0.42
CA SER A 221 24.13 15.45 -0.44
C SER A 221 22.84 16.27 -0.50
N ASN A 222 22.93 17.59 -0.38
CA ASN A 222 21.80 18.49 -0.65
C ASN A 222 21.82 19.06 -2.09
N TYR A 223 22.68 18.51 -2.96
CA TYR A 223 22.93 19.08 -4.29
C TYR A 223 21.73 19.04 -5.22
N PHE A 224 20.75 18.15 -4.99
CA PHE A 224 19.50 18.17 -5.74
C PHE A 224 18.81 19.53 -5.61
N PHE A 225 18.57 20.00 -4.37
CA PHE A 225 17.92 21.28 -4.13
C PHE A 225 18.83 22.46 -4.51
N GLU A 226 20.14 22.37 -4.25
CA GLU A 226 21.08 23.42 -4.65
C GLU A 226 21.02 23.63 -6.17
N ASN A 227 21.08 22.57 -6.97
CA ASN A 227 20.99 22.65 -8.42
C ASN A 227 19.61 23.16 -8.86
N LEU A 228 18.52 22.61 -8.28
CA LEU A 228 17.13 22.96 -8.61
C LEU A 228 16.87 24.48 -8.53
N PHE A 229 17.39 25.14 -7.49
CA PHE A 229 17.16 26.56 -7.23
C PHE A 229 18.27 27.49 -7.73
N LYS A 230 19.51 26.99 -7.92
CA LYS A 230 20.64 27.81 -8.37
C LYS A 230 20.56 28.17 -9.85
N TYR A 231 20.03 27.26 -10.67
CA TYR A 231 20.01 27.41 -12.12
C TYR A 231 18.62 27.73 -12.64
N GLU A 232 18.57 28.45 -13.75
CA GLU A 232 17.40 28.47 -14.62
C GLU A 232 17.45 27.27 -15.58
N TRP A 233 16.29 26.82 -16.04
CA TRP A 233 16.15 25.56 -16.76
C TRP A 233 15.56 25.78 -18.15
N VAL A 234 16.18 25.18 -19.16
CA VAL A 234 15.66 25.18 -20.53
C VAL A 234 15.29 23.76 -20.93
N GLN A 235 14.10 23.61 -21.53
CA GLN A 235 13.63 22.32 -22.02
C GLN A 235 14.52 21.85 -23.17
N THR A 236 14.90 20.58 -23.13
CA THR A 236 15.71 19.90 -24.14
C THR A 236 15.19 18.48 -24.37
N ARG A 237 15.87 17.72 -25.21
CA ARG A 237 15.54 16.33 -25.53
C ARG A 237 16.71 15.43 -25.16
N SER A 238 16.40 14.28 -24.55
CA SER A 238 17.37 13.20 -24.37
C SER A 238 17.83 12.64 -25.74
N PRO A 239 18.90 11.84 -25.80
CA PRO A 239 19.25 11.10 -27.01
C PRO A 239 18.14 10.16 -27.51
N ALA A 240 17.25 9.71 -26.63
CA ALA A 240 16.06 8.93 -26.99
C ALA A 240 14.87 9.78 -27.46
N GLY A 241 14.95 11.11 -27.36
CA GLY A 241 13.89 12.04 -27.71
C GLY A 241 12.93 12.40 -26.57
N ALA A 242 13.18 11.95 -25.33
CA ALA A 242 12.34 12.27 -24.17
C ALA A 242 12.53 13.73 -23.73
N ILE A 243 11.46 14.36 -23.23
CA ILE A 243 11.48 15.72 -22.68
C ILE A 243 12.21 15.73 -21.35
N GLN A 244 13.22 16.57 -21.23
CA GLN A 244 13.96 16.83 -20.00
C GLN A 244 14.44 18.28 -19.97
N PHE A 245 15.13 18.68 -18.91
CA PHE A 245 15.67 20.03 -18.76
C PHE A 245 17.18 20.03 -18.56
N GLU A 246 17.85 21.04 -19.10
CA GLU A 246 19.27 21.34 -18.86
C GLU A 246 19.40 22.73 -18.22
N ALA A 247 20.36 22.88 -17.32
CA ALA A 247 20.65 24.16 -16.67
C ALA A 247 21.23 25.18 -17.67
N VAL A 248 20.64 26.38 -17.70
CA VAL A 248 21.09 27.51 -18.51
C VAL A 248 22.40 28.08 -17.95
N ASP A 249 23.36 28.36 -18.83
CA ASP A 249 24.68 28.96 -18.51
C ASP A 249 25.47 28.24 -17.40
N ALA A 250 25.18 26.96 -17.15
CA ALA A 250 25.86 26.16 -16.14
C ALA A 250 27.21 25.63 -16.67
N PRO A 251 28.25 25.55 -15.83
CA PRO A 251 29.47 24.82 -16.17
C PRO A 251 29.23 23.30 -16.16
N ASP A 252 30.08 22.57 -16.87
CA ASP A 252 30.09 21.10 -16.85
C ASP A 252 30.67 20.59 -15.53
N ILE A 253 29.77 20.30 -14.58
CA ILE A 253 30.10 19.93 -13.19
C ILE A 253 29.62 18.54 -12.80
N ILE A 254 28.74 17.95 -13.59
CA ILE A 254 28.17 16.63 -13.31
C ILE A 254 29.06 15.57 -13.94
N PRO A 255 29.56 14.59 -13.17
CA PRO A 255 30.48 13.59 -13.69
C PRO A 255 29.80 12.64 -14.68
N ASP A 256 30.54 12.18 -15.69
CA ASP A 256 30.12 11.05 -16.50
C ASP A 256 30.25 9.72 -15.70
N PRO A 257 29.31 8.77 -15.82
CA PRO A 257 29.36 7.54 -15.02
C PRO A 257 30.48 6.56 -15.43
N PHE A 258 31.05 6.69 -16.62
CA PHE A 258 32.02 5.73 -17.16
C PHE A 258 33.34 6.37 -17.60
N ASP A 259 33.34 7.67 -17.90
CA ASP A 259 34.53 8.40 -18.36
C ASP A 259 34.87 9.57 -17.41
N PRO A 260 35.87 9.43 -16.53
CA PRO A 260 36.21 10.46 -15.54
C PRO A 260 36.75 11.76 -16.17
N SER A 261 37.09 11.75 -17.46
CA SER A 261 37.52 12.95 -18.19
C SER A 261 36.35 13.79 -18.70
N LYS A 262 35.13 13.22 -18.71
CA LYS A 262 33.92 13.88 -19.20
C LYS A 262 33.07 14.40 -18.05
N LYS A 263 32.49 15.58 -18.29
CA LYS A 263 31.46 16.18 -17.46
C LYS A 263 30.34 16.71 -18.33
N ARG A 264 29.20 16.97 -17.71
CA ARG A 264 28.00 17.53 -18.34
C ARG A 264 27.38 18.59 -17.44
N LYS A 265 26.48 19.39 -17.99
CA LYS A 265 25.67 20.32 -17.21
C LYS A 265 24.65 19.58 -16.33
N PRO A 266 24.18 20.20 -15.24
CA PRO A 266 23.02 19.73 -14.48
C PRO A 266 21.80 19.57 -15.38
N THR A 267 21.06 18.48 -15.14
CA THR A 267 19.81 18.16 -15.82
C THR A 267 18.72 17.81 -14.80
N MET A 268 17.45 18.00 -15.17
CA MET A 268 16.28 17.72 -14.33
C MET A 268 15.15 17.12 -15.17
N LEU A 269 14.27 16.35 -14.53
CA LEU A 269 13.00 15.91 -15.11
C LEU A 269 11.96 17.02 -15.04
N VAL A 270 10.86 16.89 -15.81
CA VAL A 270 9.70 17.79 -15.71
C VAL A 270 9.15 17.77 -14.29
N THR A 271 9.03 16.57 -13.71
CA THR A 271 8.52 16.33 -12.36
C THR A 271 9.44 16.85 -11.24
N ASP A 272 10.74 16.95 -11.48
CA ASP A 272 11.68 17.57 -10.53
C ASP A 272 11.43 19.07 -10.45
N LEU A 273 11.25 19.71 -11.61
CA LEU A 273 10.96 21.14 -11.69
C LEU A 273 9.60 21.48 -11.06
N THR A 274 8.64 20.56 -11.07
CA THR A 274 7.37 20.72 -10.34
C THR A 274 7.59 21.05 -8.86
N LEU A 275 8.64 20.50 -8.23
CA LEU A 275 8.97 20.75 -6.82
C LEU A 275 9.40 22.21 -6.55
N ARG A 276 9.76 22.96 -7.60
CA ARG A 276 10.09 24.39 -7.55
C ARG A 276 8.94 25.27 -8.05
N PHE A 277 8.12 24.81 -8.99
CA PHE A 277 7.09 25.63 -9.63
C PHE A 277 5.71 25.54 -8.97
N ASP A 278 5.37 24.42 -8.32
CA ASP A 278 4.15 24.34 -7.51
C ASP A 278 4.31 25.16 -6.21
N PRO A 279 3.38 26.08 -5.87
CA PRO A 279 3.56 26.96 -4.72
C PRO A 279 3.69 26.28 -3.35
N GLU A 280 3.10 25.10 -3.15
CA GLU A 280 3.20 24.38 -1.88
C GLU A 280 4.46 23.52 -1.82
N PHE A 281 4.78 22.81 -2.90
CA PHE A 281 6.05 22.09 -2.99
C PHE A 281 7.24 23.04 -2.93
N GLU A 282 7.17 24.22 -3.54
CA GLU A 282 8.25 25.21 -3.53
C GLU A 282 8.61 25.63 -2.11
N LYS A 283 7.63 25.89 -1.24
CA LYS A 283 7.86 26.26 0.16
C LYS A 283 8.61 25.16 0.91
N ILE A 284 8.21 23.91 0.69
CA ILE A 284 8.82 22.73 1.32
C ILE A 284 10.24 22.54 0.78
N SER A 285 10.41 22.57 -0.54
CA SER A 285 11.69 22.45 -1.23
C SER A 285 12.67 23.55 -0.81
N ARG A 286 12.20 24.80 -0.68
CA ARG A 286 13.02 25.91 -0.20
C ARG A 286 13.39 25.77 1.27
N ARG A 287 12.50 25.23 2.11
CA ARG A 287 12.84 24.89 3.49
C ARG A 287 13.94 23.82 3.53
N PHE A 288 13.80 22.74 2.75
CA PHE A 288 14.80 21.67 2.66
C PHE A 288 16.14 22.11 2.05
N LEU A 289 16.13 23.07 1.12
CA LEU A 289 17.35 23.72 0.64
C LEU A 289 18.08 24.44 1.78
N ASN A 290 17.36 25.21 2.59
CA ASN A 290 17.94 26.05 3.65
C ASN A 290 18.20 25.29 4.96
N ASP A 291 17.56 24.14 5.16
CA ASP A 291 17.73 23.25 6.30
C ASP A 291 17.87 21.79 5.82
N PRO A 292 19.11 21.38 5.46
CA PRO A 292 19.38 20.00 5.05
C PRO A 292 19.07 18.97 6.13
N GLN A 293 19.07 19.35 7.42
CA GLN A 293 18.76 18.43 8.50
C GLN A 293 17.26 18.10 8.52
N ALA A 294 16.40 19.10 8.34
CA ALA A 294 14.96 18.88 8.17
C ALA A 294 14.66 17.97 6.96
N PHE A 295 15.40 18.14 5.85
CA PHE A 295 15.30 17.25 4.70
C PHE A 295 15.68 15.80 5.04
N ASN A 296 16.84 15.63 5.69
CA ASN A 296 17.33 14.30 6.07
C ASN A 296 16.32 13.57 6.98
N GLU A 297 15.74 14.27 7.95
CA GLU A 297 14.76 13.70 8.88
C GLU A 297 13.45 13.33 8.17
N ALA A 298 12.95 14.22 7.30
CA ALA A 298 11.75 13.97 6.52
C ALA A 298 11.93 12.77 5.56
N PHE A 299 13.06 12.72 4.83
CA PHE A 299 13.34 11.61 3.92
C PHE A 299 13.53 10.28 4.67
N ALA A 300 14.24 10.26 5.80
CA ALA A 300 14.44 9.04 6.59
C ALA A 300 13.09 8.43 7.03
N ARG A 301 12.18 9.29 7.53
CA ARG A 301 10.86 8.88 7.99
C ARG A 301 9.95 8.47 6.83
N ALA A 302 9.93 9.24 5.74
CA ALA A 302 9.13 8.95 4.56
C ALA A 302 9.60 7.66 3.86
N TRP A 303 10.91 7.41 3.77
CA TRP A 303 11.47 6.17 3.25
C TRP A 303 11.06 4.95 4.11
N PHE A 304 11.12 5.08 5.43
CA PHE A 304 10.67 4.00 6.32
C PHE A 304 9.17 3.74 6.16
N LYS A 305 8.33 4.78 6.12
CA LYS A 305 6.89 4.67 5.84
C LYS A 305 6.63 3.99 4.49
N LEU A 306 7.26 4.47 3.42
CA LEU A 306 7.13 3.93 2.05
C LEU A 306 7.38 2.43 2.03
N THR A 307 8.42 1.99 2.73
CA THR A 307 8.87 0.60 2.69
C THR A 307 8.15 -0.30 3.70
N HIS A 308 7.42 0.23 4.69
CA HIS A 308 6.80 -0.57 5.77
C HIS A 308 5.28 -0.38 5.92
N ARG A 309 4.65 0.54 5.17
CA ARG A 309 3.20 0.83 5.27
C ARG A 309 2.27 -0.36 5.03
N ASP A 310 2.71 -1.39 4.32
CA ASP A 310 1.94 -2.62 4.02
C ASP A 310 2.25 -3.81 4.95
N MET A 311 3.09 -3.57 5.97
CA MET A 311 3.44 -4.58 6.96
C MET A 311 2.46 -4.63 8.14
N GLY A 312 1.45 -3.75 8.18
CA GLY A 312 0.49 -3.68 9.28
C GLY A 312 1.14 -3.34 10.62
N PRO A 313 0.64 -3.89 11.74
CA PRO A 313 1.05 -3.48 13.07
C PRO A 313 2.52 -3.80 13.34
N LYS A 314 3.19 -2.92 14.09
CA LYS A 314 4.61 -3.04 14.48
C LYS A 314 4.97 -4.36 15.16
N ALA A 315 4.00 -5.05 15.77
CA ALA A 315 4.19 -6.40 16.33
C ALA A 315 4.63 -7.44 15.28
N ARG A 316 4.43 -7.18 13.98
CA ARG A 316 4.91 -8.04 12.88
C ARG A 316 6.36 -7.77 12.49
N TYR A 317 6.98 -6.73 13.02
CA TYR A 317 8.30 -6.28 12.56
C TYR A 317 9.38 -7.06 13.30
N ILE A 318 10.33 -7.60 12.55
CA ILE A 318 11.38 -8.49 13.06
C ILE A 318 12.74 -7.84 12.82
N GLY A 319 13.63 -7.92 13.81
CA GLY A 319 15.03 -7.54 13.67
C GLY A 319 15.49 -6.45 14.64
N PRO A 320 16.81 -6.24 14.74
CA PRO A 320 17.38 -5.33 15.73
C PRO A 320 17.23 -3.85 15.36
N GLU A 321 16.90 -3.54 14.11
CA GLU A 321 16.85 -2.17 13.56
C GLU A 321 15.44 -1.59 13.51
N VAL A 322 14.46 -2.28 14.12
CA VAL A 322 13.09 -1.77 14.21
C VAL A 322 13.08 -0.50 15.07
N PRO A 323 12.63 0.65 14.53
CA PRO A 323 12.57 1.89 15.29
C PRO A 323 11.74 1.73 16.57
N LYS A 324 12.24 2.29 17.68
CA LYS A 324 11.53 2.25 18.97
C LYS A 324 10.31 3.16 19.00
N GLU A 325 10.35 4.27 18.28
CA GLU A 325 9.23 5.20 18.14
C GLU A 325 8.02 4.51 17.50
N ASP A 326 6.82 4.81 18.01
CA ASP A 326 5.56 4.40 17.41
C ASP A 326 5.06 5.51 16.50
N LEU A 327 4.87 5.22 15.22
CA LEU A 327 4.44 6.19 14.23
C LEU A 327 2.93 6.09 14.01
N ILE A 328 2.25 7.23 13.88
CA ILE A 328 0.78 7.28 13.82
C ILE A 328 0.20 6.43 12.67
N TRP A 329 0.88 6.38 11.52
CA TRP A 329 0.46 5.60 10.36
C TRP A 329 0.58 4.07 10.56
N GLN A 330 1.22 3.61 11.63
CA GLN A 330 1.28 2.19 12.01
C GLN A 330 0.03 1.73 12.79
N ASP A 331 -0.95 2.61 12.96
CA ASP A 331 -2.14 2.41 13.77
C ASP A 331 -1.79 1.89 15.19
N PRO A 332 -0.90 2.59 15.94
CA PRO A 332 -0.23 2.04 17.11
C PRO A 332 -1.23 1.60 18.19
N LEU A 333 -0.83 0.57 18.93
CA LEU A 333 -1.60 -0.02 20.00
C LEU A 333 -0.84 0.15 21.32
N PRO A 334 -1.51 0.55 22.42
CA PRO A 334 -0.85 0.64 23.71
C PRO A 334 -0.47 -0.75 24.25
N GLN A 335 0.34 -0.76 25.31
CA GLN A 335 0.68 -2.00 26.00
C GLN A 335 -0.57 -2.64 26.64
N PRO A 336 -0.65 -3.99 26.68
CA PRO A 336 -1.77 -4.67 27.33
C PRO A 336 -1.89 -4.32 28.81
N LEU A 337 -3.07 -3.83 29.21
CA LEU A 337 -3.40 -3.52 30.60
C LEU A 337 -3.99 -4.72 31.35
N TYR A 338 -4.75 -5.56 30.63
CA TYR A 338 -5.53 -6.65 31.22
C TYR A 338 -4.98 -8.03 30.83
N GLN A 339 -5.15 -9.00 31.73
CA GLN A 339 -4.84 -10.42 31.52
C GLN A 339 -5.97 -11.26 32.12
N PRO A 340 -7.15 -11.31 31.47
CA PRO A 340 -8.31 -12.00 32.04
C PRO A 340 -8.03 -13.50 32.16
N THR A 341 -8.37 -14.06 33.31
CA THR A 341 -8.31 -15.50 33.56
C THR A 341 -9.47 -16.22 32.87
N GLN A 342 -9.43 -17.55 32.84
CA GLN A 342 -10.56 -18.34 32.33
C GLN A 342 -11.86 -18.07 33.09
N GLU A 343 -11.77 -17.84 34.40
CA GLU A 343 -12.92 -17.49 35.24
C GLU A 343 -13.46 -16.10 34.90
N ASP A 344 -12.58 -15.11 34.69
CA ASP A 344 -12.99 -13.78 34.23
C ASP A 344 -13.74 -13.87 32.89
N ILE A 345 -13.27 -14.70 31.95
CA ILE A 345 -13.93 -14.91 30.66
C ILE A 345 -15.32 -15.52 30.83
N ILE A 346 -15.48 -16.53 31.69
CA ILE A 346 -16.80 -17.15 31.98
C ILE A 346 -17.76 -16.11 32.56
N ASN A 347 -17.29 -15.32 33.53
CA ASN A 347 -18.10 -14.29 34.19
C ASN A 347 -18.49 -13.17 33.20
N LEU A 348 -17.56 -12.75 32.33
CA LEU A 348 -17.83 -11.77 31.28
C LEU A 348 -18.86 -12.30 30.27
N LYS A 349 -18.76 -13.57 29.83
CA LYS A 349 -19.78 -14.19 28.97
C LYS A 349 -21.16 -14.15 29.63
N ALA A 350 -21.25 -14.48 30.92
CA ALA A 350 -22.50 -14.44 31.67
C ALA A 350 -23.07 -13.01 31.77
N ALA A 351 -22.21 -12.01 32.04
CA ALA A 351 -22.61 -10.60 32.10
C ALA A 351 -23.14 -10.10 30.74
N ILE A 352 -22.47 -10.45 29.64
CA ILE A 352 -22.91 -10.10 28.29
C ILE A 352 -24.23 -10.80 27.95
N ALA A 353 -24.37 -12.09 28.27
CA ALA A 353 -25.62 -12.82 28.05
C ALA A 353 -26.81 -12.23 28.81
N ALA A 354 -26.57 -11.63 29.99
CA ALA A 354 -27.59 -10.98 30.81
C ALA A 354 -27.83 -9.50 30.47
N SER A 355 -27.08 -8.92 29.51
CA SER A 355 -27.11 -7.50 29.19
C SER A 355 -28.38 -7.02 28.49
N GLY A 356 -29.23 -7.93 28.03
CA GLY A 356 -30.43 -7.64 27.23
C GLY A 356 -30.15 -7.39 25.74
N LEU A 357 -28.89 -7.44 25.31
CA LEU A 357 -28.52 -7.40 23.88
C LEU A 357 -29.05 -8.64 23.16
N SER A 358 -29.60 -8.45 21.97
CA SER A 358 -30.03 -9.55 21.11
C SER A 358 -28.82 -10.29 20.50
N ILE A 359 -29.05 -11.53 20.07
CA ILE A 359 -28.08 -12.33 19.29
C ILE A 359 -27.55 -11.51 18.09
N SER A 360 -28.45 -10.86 17.36
CA SER A 360 -28.10 -10.07 16.17
C SER A 360 -27.20 -8.88 16.51
N GLU A 361 -27.48 -8.17 17.61
CA GLU A 361 -26.67 -7.04 18.07
C GLU A 361 -25.26 -7.47 18.49
N MET A 362 -25.16 -8.54 19.28
CA MET A 362 -23.89 -9.11 19.71
C MET A 362 -23.01 -9.57 18.54
N VAL A 363 -23.60 -10.24 17.56
CA VAL A 363 -22.90 -10.68 16.35
C VAL A 363 -22.54 -9.47 15.46
N SER A 364 -23.42 -8.47 15.37
CA SER A 364 -23.22 -7.27 14.55
C SER A 364 -22.08 -6.39 15.04
N VAL A 365 -22.00 -6.12 16.34
CA VAL A 365 -20.92 -5.28 16.92
C VAL A 365 -19.54 -5.95 16.78
N ALA A 366 -19.46 -7.27 17.00
CA ALA A 366 -18.22 -8.01 16.82
C ALA A 366 -17.74 -7.99 15.36
N TRP A 367 -18.65 -8.20 14.41
CA TRP A 367 -18.33 -8.11 12.98
C TRP A 367 -17.92 -6.72 12.55
N ALA A 368 -18.66 -5.67 12.95
CA ALA A 368 -18.34 -4.29 12.62
C ALA A 368 -16.92 -3.91 13.07
N SER A 369 -16.47 -4.46 14.20
CA SER A 369 -15.12 -4.28 14.71
C SER A 369 -14.08 -5.06 13.89
N ALA A 370 -14.30 -6.37 13.73
CA ALA A 370 -13.32 -7.26 13.12
C ALA A 370 -13.20 -7.12 11.59
N SER A 371 -14.30 -6.82 10.89
CA SER A 371 -14.36 -6.84 9.43
C SER A 371 -13.71 -5.64 8.76
N THR A 372 -13.19 -4.68 9.52
CA THR A 372 -12.32 -3.62 8.98
C THR A 372 -10.94 -4.15 8.58
N PHE A 373 -10.57 -5.36 9.02
CA PHE A 373 -9.32 -5.99 8.62
C PHE A 373 -9.24 -6.19 7.11
N ARG A 374 -8.05 -5.96 6.54
CA ARG A 374 -7.73 -6.33 5.16
C ARG A 374 -6.31 -6.90 5.06
N GLY A 375 -6.16 -8.05 4.40
CA GLY A 375 -4.91 -8.82 4.34
C GLY A 375 -3.81 -8.24 3.44
N GLY A 376 -4.16 -7.28 2.57
CA GLY A 376 -3.19 -6.57 1.71
C GLY A 376 -2.13 -5.86 2.54
N ASP A 377 -2.53 -4.83 3.28
CA ASP A 377 -1.68 -4.01 4.14
C ASP A 377 -1.78 -4.35 5.63
N LYS A 378 -2.69 -5.27 6.00
CA LYS A 378 -2.91 -5.77 7.37
C LYS A 378 -3.34 -4.67 8.34
N ARG A 379 -4.02 -3.64 7.84
CA ARG A 379 -4.71 -2.62 8.64
C ARG A 379 -6.09 -3.09 9.09
N GLY A 380 -6.66 -2.38 10.05
CA GLY A 380 -7.98 -2.65 10.63
C GLY A 380 -8.01 -3.84 11.59
N GLY A 381 -9.21 -4.36 11.82
CA GLY A 381 -9.49 -5.44 12.77
C GLY A 381 -9.92 -4.94 14.15
N ALA A 382 -10.28 -5.89 15.02
CA ALA A 382 -10.90 -5.59 16.31
C ALA A 382 -9.93 -5.10 17.41
N ASN A 383 -8.62 -5.31 17.24
CA ASN A 383 -7.64 -4.89 18.24
C ASN A 383 -7.49 -3.36 18.22
N GLY A 384 -7.52 -2.72 19.38
CA GLY A 384 -7.57 -1.27 19.53
C GLY A 384 -8.97 -0.72 19.82
N ALA A 385 -10.03 -1.54 19.74
CA ALA A 385 -11.42 -1.10 19.94
C ALA A 385 -11.79 0.16 19.12
N ARG A 386 -11.17 0.35 17.95
CA ARG A 386 -11.32 1.60 17.16
C ARG A 386 -12.74 1.81 16.65
N LEU A 387 -13.58 0.78 16.66
CA LEU A 387 -15.03 0.88 16.48
C LEU A 387 -15.69 1.87 17.47
N ALA A 388 -15.11 2.06 18.66
CA ALA A 388 -15.60 3.00 19.67
C ALA A 388 -15.04 4.43 19.51
N LEU A 389 -14.17 4.65 18.52
CA LEU A 389 -13.49 5.93 18.25
C LEU A 389 -13.95 6.51 16.91
N ALA A 390 -13.63 7.79 16.68
CA ALA A 390 -13.80 8.40 15.36
C ALA A 390 -12.70 7.88 14.41
N PRO A 391 -13.02 7.60 13.13
CA PRO A 391 -14.33 7.81 12.49
C PRO A 391 -15.26 6.58 12.55
N GLN A 392 -14.78 5.40 12.95
CA GLN A 392 -15.53 4.14 12.77
C GLN A 392 -16.87 4.10 13.49
N ARG A 393 -16.96 4.75 14.67
CA ARG A 393 -18.20 4.83 15.46
C ARG A 393 -19.33 5.51 14.69
N ASP A 394 -18.99 6.43 13.80
CA ASP A 394 -19.93 7.31 13.09
C ASP A 394 -20.26 6.83 11.67
N TRP A 395 -19.68 5.72 11.21
CA TRP A 395 -19.99 5.17 9.89
C TRP A 395 -21.43 4.64 9.82
N ASP A 396 -22.11 4.93 8.71
CA ASP A 396 -23.50 4.50 8.48
C ASP A 396 -23.65 2.97 8.62
N VAL A 397 -22.67 2.23 8.10
CA VAL A 397 -22.63 0.76 8.16
C VAL A 397 -22.54 0.21 9.60
N ASN A 398 -22.14 1.04 10.56
CA ASN A 398 -21.93 0.70 11.96
C ASN A 398 -23.07 1.19 12.87
N ALA A 399 -24.19 1.67 12.34
CA ALA A 399 -25.30 2.21 13.13
C ALA A 399 -25.83 1.26 14.23
N VAL A 400 -25.82 -0.06 14.00
CA VAL A 400 -26.16 -1.06 15.03
C VAL A 400 -25.10 -1.09 16.13
N ALA A 401 -23.82 -1.19 15.74
CA ALA A 401 -22.70 -1.22 16.67
C ALA A 401 -22.65 0.02 17.57
N ALA A 402 -22.87 1.22 17.00
CA ALA A 402 -22.89 2.48 17.73
C ALA A 402 -23.92 2.49 18.88
N ARG A 403 -25.07 1.84 18.69
CA ARG A 403 -26.11 1.69 19.75
C ARG A 403 -25.76 0.65 20.81
N VAL A 404 -24.99 -0.38 20.44
CA VAL A 404 -24.60 -1.49 21.33
C VAL A 404 -23.40 -1.12 22.21
N LEU A 405 -22.47 -0.33 21.68
CA LEU A 405 -21.23 0.04 22.36
C LEU A 405 -21.42 0.58 23.79
N PRO A 406 -22.36 1.49 24.10
CA PRO A 406 -22.55 1.97 25.47
C PRO A 406 -22.80 0.86 26.50
N VAL A 407 -23.51 -0.21 26.13
CA VAL A 407 -23.77 -1.36 27.02
C VAL A 407 -22.47 -2.14 27.27
N LEU A 408 -21.67 -2.37 26.22
CA LEU A 408 -20.40 -3.08 26.34
C LEU A 408 -19.34 -2.24 27.07
N GLU A 409 -19.33 -0.92 26.86
CA GLU A 409 -18.49 0.03 27.60
C GLU A 409 -18.84 0.00 29.10
N GLU A 410 -20.12 -0.13 29.47
CA GLU A 410 -20.54 -0.23 30.87
C GLU A 410 -20.11 -1.57 31.50
N ILE A 411 -20.22 -2.68 30.77
CA ILE A 411 -19.70 -3.99 31.23
C ILE A 411 -18.19 -3.92 31.42
N GLN A 412 -17.47 -3.29 30.49
CA GLN A 412 -16.01 -3.10 30.58
C GLN A 412 -15.63 -2.33 31.84
N LYS A 413 -16.27 -1.18 32.08
CA LYS A 413 -16.01 -0.34 33.26
C LYS A 413 -16.37 -1.04 34.57
N THR A 414 -17.52 -1.70 34.62
CA THR A 414 -18.03 -2.33 35.84
C THR A 414 -17.20 -3.55 36.25
N THR A 415 -16.83 -4.38 35.28
CA THR A 415 -16.04 -5.59 35.56
C THR A 415 -14.56 -5.26 35.74
N ASN A 416 -14.03 -4.33 34.94
CA ASN A 416 -12.63 -3.92 34.93
C ASN A 416 -11.65 -5.11 34.82
N LYS A 417 -12.02 -6.11 34.00
CA LYS A 417 -11.24 -7.35 33.82
C LYS A 417 -10.62 -7.53 32.44
N ALA A 418 -11.15 -6.86 31.43
CA ALA A 418 -10.74 -7.01 30.04
C ALA A 418 -10.85 -5.66 29.30
N SER A 419 -10.16 -5.55 28.18
CA SER A 419 -10.28 -4.40 27.27
C SER A 419 -11.67 -4.37 26.62
N LEU A 420 -12.09 -3.20 26.15
CA LEU A 420 -13.30 -3.06 25.36
C LEU A 420 -13.17 -3.87 24.05
N ALA A 421 -11.99 -3.89 23.45
CA ALA A 421 -11.69 -4.69 22.27
C ALA A 421 -11.99 -6.19 22.49
N ASP A 422 -11.58 -6.74 23.63
CA ASP A 422 -11.87 -8.12 23.99
C ASP A 422 -13.35 -8.35 24.29
N ILE A 423 -14.01 -7.41 24.98
CA ILE A 423 -15.44 -7.50 25.29
C ILE A 423 -16.31 -7.46 24.02
N ILE A 424 -15.98 -6.63 23.03
CA ILE A 424 -16.66 -6.59 21.74
C ILE A 424 -16.59 -7.95 21.03
N VAL A 425 -15.40 -8.56 20.98
CA VAL A 425 -15.22 -9.88 20.35
C VAL A 425 -15.92 -10.97 21.17
N LEU A 426 -15.83 -10.92 22.49
CA LEU A 426 -16.48 -11.87 23.39
C LEU A 426 -18.01 -11.79 23.30
N ALA A 427 -18.57 -10.61 23.05
CA ALA A 427 -20.00 -10.47 22.78
C ALA A 427 -20.41 -11.24 21.52
N GLY A 428 -19.63 -11.15 20.44
CA GLY A 428 -19.84 -11.95 19.24
C GLY A 428 -19.81 -13.46 19.51
N VAL A 429 -18.84 -13.91 20.32
CA VAL A 429 -18.74 -15.30 20.78
C VAL A 429 -20.02 -15.75 21.50
N VAL A 430 -20.51 -14.96 22.47
CA VAL A 430 -21.76 -15.26 23.20
C VAL A 430 -22.94 -15.31 22.24
N GLY A 431 -23.05 -14.35 21.31
CA GLY A 431 -24.12 -14.33 20.31
C GLY A 431 -24.15 -15.59 19.42
N ILE A 432 -22.99 -16.07 18.96
CA ILE A 432 -22.88 -17.28 18.14
C ILE A 432 -23.24 -18.54 18.96
N GLU A 433 -22.73 -18.66 20.19
CA GLU A 433 -23.05 -19.80 21.08
C GLU A 433 -24.54 -19.84 21.40
N GLN A 434 -25.18 -18.70 21.68
CA GLN A 434 -26.62 -18.61 21.89
C GLN A 434 -27.43 -18.93 20.62
N ALA A 435 -26.99 -18.47 19.45
CA ALA A 435 -27.64 -18.80 18.18
C ALA A 435 -27.63 -20.30 17.89
N ALA A 436 -26.49 -20.96 18.11
CA ALA A 436 -26.36 -22.41 17.97
C ALA A 436 -27.26 -23.14 18.97
N ALA A 437 -27.26 -22.72 20.25
CA ALA A 437 -28.10 -23.32 21.27
C ALA A 437 -29.60 -23.18 20.96
N ALA A 438 -30.03 -22.03 20.42
CA ALA A 438 -31.40 -21.81 19.96
C ALA A 438 -31.80 -22.74 18.81
N ALA A 439 -30.83 -23.18 17.99
CA ALA A 439 -30.99 -24.19 16.95
C ALA A 439 -30.84 -25.64 17.46
N GLY A 440 -30.69 -25.84 18.78
CA GLY A 440 -30.54 -27.17 19.38
C GLY A 440 -29.12 -27.75 19.28
N VAL A 441 -28.11 -26.93 18.98
CA VAL A 441 -26.71 -27.34 18.86
C VAL A 441 -25.87 -26.68 19.94
N SER A 442 -25.16 -27.48 20.74
CA SER A 442 -24.20 -26.95 21.71
C SER A 442 -22.81 -26.87 21.08
N ILE A 443 -22.23 -25.67 21.06
CA ILE A 443 -20.87 -25.42 20.60
C ILE A 443 -20.14 -24.56 21.62
N SER A 444 -18.81 -24.61 21.58
CA SER A 444 -17.94 -23.65 22.26
C SER A 444 -17.15 -22.93 21.19
N VAL A 445 -17.31 -21.61 21.09
CA VAL A 445 -16.57 -20.79 20.14
C VAL A 445 -15.25 -20.36 20.79
N PRO A 446 -14.09 -20.62 20.15
CA PRO A 446 -12.80 -20.22 20.70
C PRO A 446 -12.70 -18.70 20.93
N PHE A 447 -12.05 -18.32 22.03
CA PHE A 447 -11.77 -16.94 22.36
C PHE A 447 -10.34 -16.82 22.92
N ALA A 448 -9.59 -15.86 22.41
CA ALA A 448 -8.26 -15.52 22.89
C ALA A 448 -8.25 -14.04 23.34
N PRO A 449 -7.98 -13.77 24.63
CA PRO A 449 -7.85 -12.40 25.12
C PRO A 449 -6.48 -11.81 24.79
N GLY A 450 -6.30 -10.53 25.10
CA GLY A 450 -5.04 -9.80 24.96
C GLY A 450 -5.13 -8.61 23.99
N ARG A 451 -6.31 -8.32 23.45
CA ARG A 451 -6.54 -7.08 22.71
C ARG A 451 -6.48 -5.90 23.66
N VAL A 452 -6.17 -4.74 23.11
CA VAL A 452 -6.02 -3.49 23.87
C VAL A 452 -6.96 -2.42 23.32
N ASP A 453 -7.16 -1.36 24.09
CA ASP A 453 -7.98 -0.22 23.70
C ASP A 453 -7.07 0.92 23.25
N ALA A 454 -7.08 1.24 21.96
CA ALA A 454 -6.35 2.37 21.41
C ALA A 454 -7.02 3.68 21.84
N ARG A 455 -6.28 4.78 21.72
CA ARG A 455 -6.79 6.12 22.01
C ARG A 455 -7.05 6.91 20.72
N GLN A 456 -7.81 8.00 20.84
CA GLN A 456 -8.10 8.87 19.71
C GLN A 456 -6.82 9.55 19.16
N ASP A 457 -5.87 9.93 20.02
CA ASP A 457 -4.56 10.48 19.62
C ASP A 457 -3.63 9.46 18.94
N GLN A 458 -3.99 8.17 19.00
CA GLN A 458 -3.31 7.06 18.32
C GLN A 458 -4.04 6.60 17.04
N THR A 459 -5.01 7.40 16.57
CA THR A 459 -5.88 7.05 15.44
C THR A 459 -5.92 8.20 14.44
N ASP A 460 -5.32 7.99 13.27
CA ASP A 460 -5.37 8.91 12.15
C ASP A 460 -6.74 8.84 11.45
N ILE A 461 -7.58 9.86 11.67
CA ILE A 461 -8.96 9.89 11.18
C ILE A 461 -9.00 9.81 9.65
N GLU A 462 -8.10 10.50 8.95
CA GLU A 462 -8.08 10.53 7.48
C GLU A 462 -7.74 9.14 6.93
N MET A 463 -6.70 8.51 7.49
CA MET A 463 -6.28 7.17 7.06
C MET A 463 -7.27 6.07 7.46
N PHE A 464 -8.00 6.22 8.56
CA PHE A 464 -9.06 5.27 8.94
C PHE A 464 -10.32 5.45 8.10
N SER A 465 -10.62 6.65 7.59
CA SER A 465 -11.76 6.88 6.70
C SER A 465 -11.65 6.06 5.41
N LEU A 466 -10.44 5.71 4.98
CA LEU A 466 -10.20 4.82 3.84
C LEU A 466 -10.54 3.34 4.11
N LEU A 467 -10.79 2.97 5.36
CA LEU A 467 -11.26 1.63 5.75
C LEU A 467 -12.78 1.52 5.78
N GLU A 468 -13.52 2.62 5.57
CA GLU A 468 -14.98 2.58 5.50
C GLU A 468 -15.41 1.76 4.28
N PRO A 469 -16.16 0.66 4.46
CA PRO A 469 -16.53 -0.18 3.34
C PRO A 469 -17.60 0.49 2.48
N ILE A 470 -17.36 0.61 1.18
CA ILE A 470 -18.38 1.05 0.21
C ILE A 470 -19.52 0.02 0.05
N ALA A 471 -19.23 -1.24 0.37
CA ALA A 471 -20.20 -2.33 0.46
C ALA A 471 -19.69 -3.39 1.45
N ASP A 472 -20.62 -4.04 2.13
CA ASP A 472 -20.36 -5.20 2.98
C ASP A 472 -21.50 -6.19 2.78
N GLY A 473 -21.28 -7.15 1.87
CA GLY A 473 -22.28 -8.17 1.54
C GLY A 473 -22.64 -9.07 2.73
N PHE A 474 -21.75 -9.21 3.72
CA PHE A 474 -22.03 -9.96 4.96
C PHE A 474 -22.96 -9.20 5.93
N ARG A 475 -23.26 -7.94 5.61
CA ARG A 475 -24.28 -7.10 6.26
C ARG A 475 -25.41 -6.69 5.31
N ASN A 476 -25.42 -7.20 4.07
CA ASN A 476 -26.31 -6.73 3.01
C ASN A 476 -26.30 -5.19 2.86
N TYR A 477 -25.12 -4.58 3.02
CA TYR A 477 -24.92 -3.14 2.95
C TYR A 477 -24.23 -2.71 1.66
N ARG A 478 -24.69 -1.60 1.08
CA ARG A 478 -24.02 -0.90 -0.02
C ARG A 478 -24.26 0.60 0.12
N ALA A 479 -23.19 1.38 0.28
CA ALA A 479 -23.24 2.82 0.49
C ALA A 479 -23.62 3.59 -0.78
N ARG A 480 -23.14 3.12 -1.95
CA ARG A 480 -23.32 3.79 -3.23
C ARG A 480 -23.53 2.81 -4.38
N LEU A 481 -24.29 3.24 -5.39
CA LEU A 481 -24.43 2.53 -6.65
C LEU A 481 -23.44 3.11 -7.66
N ASP A 482 -22.61 2.25 -8.23
CA ASP A 482 -21.63 2.55 -9.27
C ASP A 482 -21.58 1.37 -10.27
N VAL A 483 -20.61 1.39 -11.20
CA VAL A 483 -20.48 0.37 -12.25
C VAL A 483 -20.18 -1.03 -11.72
N SER A 484 -19.68 -1.15 -10.49
CA SER A 484 -19.38 -2.45 -9.88
C SER A 484 -20.66 -3.19 -9.49
N THR A 485 -20.71 -4.49 -9.73
CA THR A 485 -21.83 -5.31 -9.25
C THR A 485 -21.69 -5.61 -7.76
N THR A 486 -22.82 -5.83 -7.08
CA THR A 486 -22.81 -6.07 -5.63
C THR A 486 -22.06 -7.37 -5.28
N GLU A 487 -22.20 -8.40 -6.11
CA GLU A 487 -21.50 -9.67 -5.97
C GLU A 487 -19.98 -9.52 -6.18
N SER A 488 -19.52 -8.68 -7.11
CA SER A 488 -18.08 -8.38 -7.23
C SER A 488 -17.54 -7.71 -5.98
N LEU A 489 -18.29 -6.78 -5.38
CA LEU A 489 -17.89 -6.13 -4.12
C LEU A 489 -17.90 -7.09 -2.91
N LEU A 490 -18.80 -8.09 -2.90
CA LEU A 490 -18.76 -9.16 -1.89
C LEU A 490 -17.49 -10.00 -2.03
N ILE A 491 -17.12 -10.40 -3.25
CA ILE A 491 -15.89 -11.17 -3.48
C ILE A 491 -14.65 -10.34 -3.16
N ASP A 492 -14.62 -9.05 -3.53
CA ASP A 492 -13.55 -8.13 -3.16
C ASP A 492 -13.39 -8.02 -1.64
N LYS A 493 -14.50 -7.85 -0.91
CA LYS A 493 -14.50 -7.80 0.56
C LYS A 493 -14.03 -9.11 1.19
N ALA A 494 -14.50 -10.25 0.66
CA ALA A 494 -14.08 -11.56 1.14
C ALA A 494 -12.59 -11.80 0.92
N GLN A 495 -12.05 -11.36 -0.23
CA GLN A 495 -10.63 -11.43 -0.53
C GLN A 495 -9.81 -10.57 0.44
N GLN A 496 -10.26 -9.34 0.74
CA GLN A 496 -9.63 -8.52 1.79
C GLN A 496 -9.60 -9.23 3.14
N LEU A 497 -10.69 -9.93 3.49
CA LEU A 497 -10.77 -10.74 4.72
C LEU A 497 -10.02 -12.07 4.64
N THR A 498 -9.30 -12.35 3.54
CA THR A 498 -8.55 -13.59 3.28
C THR A 498 -9.41 -14.85 3.29
N LEU A 499 -10.70 -14.72 2.97
CA LEU A 499 -11.65 -15.83 2.95
C LEU A 499 -11.55 -16.61 1.64
N THR A 500 -11.65 -17.92 1.74
CA THR A 500 -11.88 -18.82 0.61
C THR A 500 -13.34 -18.83 0.20
N ALA A 501 -13.66 -19.27 -1.03
CA ALA A 501 -15.05 -19.35 -1.49
C ALA A 501 -15.97 -20.17 -0.55
N PRO A 502 -15.55 -21.36 -0.03
CA PRO A 502 -16.36 -22.08 0.96
C PRO A 502 -16.59 -21.32 2.28
N GLU A 503 -15.64 -20.50 2.72
CA GLU A 503 -15.79 -19.68 3.93
C GLU A 503 -16.77 -18.52 3.74
N ILE A 504 -16.92 -18.00 2.50
CA ILE A 504 -17.96 -17.02 2.16
C ILE A 504 -19.35 -17.66 2.34
N ASP A 505 -19.56 -18.85 1.79
CA ASP A 505 -20.83 -19.58 1.95
C ASP A 505 -21.11 -19.92 3.43
N GLY A 506 -20.07 -20.26 4.19
CA GLY A 506 -20.14 -20.50 5.63
C GLY A 506 -20.41 -19.26 6.48
N THR A 507 -20.11 -18.05 5.99
CA THR A 507 -20.35 -16.77 6.69
C THR A 507 -21.70 -16.13 6.29
N GLY A 508 -22.29 -16.56 5.18
CA GLY A 508 -23.67 -16.19 4.76
C GLY A 508 -24.79 -16.65 5.71
N TRP A 509 -24.47 -17.38 6.79
CA TRP A 509 -25.43 -17.85 7.79
C TRP A 509 -26.07 -16.75 8.65
N ARG A 510 -25.65 -15.50 8.51
CA ARG A 510 -26.29 -14.37 9.20
C ARG A 510 -27.78 -14.21 8.86
N ASP A 511 -28.19 -14.54 7.64
CA ASP A 511 -29.61 -14.50 7.27
C ASP A 511 -30.44 -15.55 8.02
N ALA A 512 -29.83 -16.66 8.46
CA ALA A 512 -30.48 -17.65 9.31
C ALA A 512 -30.65 -17.15 10.76
N CYS A 513 -29.74 -16.29 11.24
CA CYS A 513 -29.82 -15.67 12.57
C CYS A 513 -30.74 -14.43 12.60
N ALA A 514 -31.04 -13.83 11.44
CA ALA A 514 -31.89 -12.64 11.30
C ALA A 514 -33.41 -12.93 11.38
N GLY A 515 -33.83 -14.17 11.65
CA GLY A 515 -35.24 -14.51 11.92
C GLY A 515 -36.21 -14.33 10.75
N ASN A 516 -35.71 -14.13 9.52
CA ASN A 516 -36.57 -13.88 8.36
C ASN A 516 -37.01 -15.19 7.71
N GLN A 517 -38.30 -15.54 7.87
CA GLN A 517 -38.93 -16.81 7.43
C GLN A 517 -39.01 -17.03 5.89
N THR A 518 -38.30 -16.27 5.06
CA THR A 518 -38.49 -16.26 3.60
C THR A 518 -37.48 -17.09 2.79
N LEU A 519 -36.52 -17.76 3.43
CA LEU A 519 -35.47 -18.52 2.73
C LEU A 519 -35.91 -19.84 2.08
N THR A 520 -37.13 -20.32 2.31
CA THR A 520 -37.68 -21.47 1.59
C THR A 520 -38.07 -21.17 0.14
N ALA A 521 -38.24 -19.89 -0.24
CA ALA A 521 -38.57 -19.51 -1.61
C ALA A 521 -37.33 -19.30 -2.51
N ALA A 522 -36.22 -18.80 -1.95
CA ALA A 522 -34.99 -18.54 -2.70
C ALA A 522 -34.24 -19.84 -3.06
N ARG A 523 -34.21 -20.83 -2.17
CA ARG A 523 -33.63 -22.16 -2.45
C ARG A 523 -34.32 -22.89 -3.60
N LYS A 524 -35.61 -22.65 -3.85
CA LYS A 524 -36.34 -23.27 -4.98
C LYS A 524 -36.04 -22.62 -6.34
N ARG A 525 -35.59 -21.37 -6.40
CA ARG A 525 -35.30 -20.70 -7.69
C ARG A 525 -33.89 -20.98 -8.22
N CYS A 526 -32.90 -21.22 -7.36
CA CYS A 526 -31.55 -21.61 -7.80
C CYS A 526 -31.47 -23.06 -8.31
N LEU A 527 -32.23 -23.99 -7.69
CA LEU A 527 -32.26 -25.40 -8.11
C LEU A 527 -33.05 -25.65 -9.40
N TYR A 528 -33.91 -24.72 -9.83
CA TYR A 528 -34.70 -24.88 -11.07
C TYR A 528 -33.98 -24.43 -12.36
N ARG A 529 -32.79 -23.83 -12.27
CA ARG A 529 -32.00 -23.39 -13.45
C ARG A 529 -30.83 -24.31 -13.83
N GLN A 530 -30.56 -25.37 -13.07
CA GLN A 530 -29.44 -26.29 -13.35
C GLN A 530 -29.86 -27.65 -13.95
N THR A 531 -31.13 -27.87 -14.30
CA THR A 531 -31.57 -29.07 -15.03
C THR A 531 -32.28 -28.71 -16.33
N GLY A 532 -31.57 -28.06 -17.26
CA GLY A 532 -31.98 -27.94 -18.66
C GLY A 532 -31.30 -29.02 -19.49
N ARG A 533 -31.84 -30.24 -19.47
CA ARG A 533 -31.47 -31.30 -20.43
C ARG A 533 -32.02 -30.92 -21.80
N ALA A 534 -31.14 -31.05 -22.80
CA ALA A 534 -31.47 -31.12 -24.20
C ALA A 534 -32.60 -32.15 -24.47
N GLN A 535 -33.57 -31.76 -25.30
CA GLN A 535 -34.27 -32.64 -26.21
C GLN A 535 -35.02 -31.82 -27.28
N HIS A 536 -34.73 -32.18 -28.53
CA HIS A 536 -35.23 -31.72 -29.84
C HIS A 536 -34.62 -30.45 -30.45
#